data_AF-U2IHZ4-F1
#
_entry.id   AF-U2IHZ4-F1
#
_cell.length_a   1.000
_cell.length_b   1.000
_cell.length_c   1.000
_cell.angle_alpha   90.00
_cell.angle_beta   90.00
_cell.angle_gamma   90.00
#
_symmetry.space_group_name_H-M   'P 1'
#
loop_
_entity.id
_entity.type
_entity.pdbx_description
1 polymer ?
#
loop_
_entity_poly.entity_id
_entity_poly.type
_entity_poly.pdbx_seq_one_letter_code
_entity_poly.pdbx_strand_id
1 'polypeptide(L)' 'MSIEEYRKQILSSLLAKTNSKGEPRFDESFAKELLDQLSDEELEDGILFNTPEDVAETLSEIGTL' A
#
# COMPACT_ATOMS: atom_id res chain seq x y z
N MET A 1 -10.28 11.37 -6.68
CA MET A 1 -10.22 10.03 -6.06
C MET A 1 -10.48 10.22 -4.58
N SER A 2 -11.28 9.36 -3.93
CA SER A 2 -11.50 9.45 -2.48
C SER A 2 -10.39 8.73 -1.72
N ILE A 3 -10.13 9.10 -0.46
CA ILE A 3 -9.14 8.43 0.41
C ILE A 3 -9.40 6.93 0.50
N GLU A 4 -10.67 6.53 0.65
CA GLU A 4 -11.04 5.10 0.68
C GLU A 4 -10.68 4.35 -0.60
N GLU A 5 -10.85 4.99 -1.76
CA GLU A 5 -10.51 4.40 -3.05
C GLU A 5 -9.00 4.31 -3.23
N TYR A 6 -8.27 5.34 -2.78
CA TYR A 6 -6.82 5.35 -2.78
C TYR A 6 -6.25 4.25 -1.88
N ARG A 7 -6.78 4.12 -0.65
CA ARG A 7 -6.46 3.01 0.26
C ARG A 7 -6.65 1.66 -0.42
N LYS A 8 -7.81 1.44 -1.05
CA LYS A 8 -8.09 0.17 -1.72
C LYS A 8 -7.12 -0.12 -2.86
N GLN A 9 -6.74 0.89 -3.62
CA GLN A 9 -5.77 0.72 -4.70
C GLN A 9 -4.37 0.41 -4.17
N ILE A 10 -3.89 1.13 -3.15
CA ILE A 10 -2.60 0.84 -2.50
C ILE A 10 -2.61 -0.59 -1.93
N LEU A 11 -3.69 -0.98 -1.24
CA LEU A 11 -3.85 -2.32 -0.69
C LEU A 11 -3.83 -3.38 -1.79
N SER A 12 -4.54 -3.16 -2.90
CA SER A 12 -4.54 -4.06 -4.04
C SER A 12 -3.14 -4.20 -4.65
N SER A 13 -2.40 -3.09 -4.76
CA SER A 13 -1.02 -3.10 -5.27
C SER A 13 -0.06 -3.82 -4.33
N LEU A 14 -0.22 -3.67 -3.01
CA LEU A 14 0.53 -4.42 -2.01
C LEU A 14 0.26 -5.93 -2.11
N LEU A 15 -1.01 -6.33 -2.27
CA LEU A 15 -1.39 -7.74 -2.39
C LEU A 15 -0.98 -8.36 -3.73
N ALA A 16 -0.87 -7.54 -4.78
CA ALA A 16 -0.35 -7.96 -6.07
C ALA A 16 1.17 -8.17 -6.07
N LYS A 17 1.91 -7.59 -5.10
CA LYS A 17 3.36 -7.80 -5.00
C LYS A 17 3.64 -9.24 -4.56
N THR A 18 4.41 -9.92 -5.39
CA THR A 18 4.89 -11.28 -5.12
C THR A 18 6.39 -11.27 -4.84
N ASN A 19 6.83 -12.24 -4.05
CA ASN A 19 8.26 -12.46 -3.80
C ASN A 19 8.91 -13.19 -4.99
N SER A 20 10.22 -13.44 -4.92
CA SER A 20 10.97 -14.14 -5.98
C SER A 20 10.49 -15.57 -6.25
N LYS A 21 9.63 -16.13 -5.41
CA LYS A 21 8.99 -17.45 -5.60
C LYS A 21 7.60 -17.36 -6.23
N GLY A 22 7.09 -16.15 -6.51
CA GLY A 22 5.74 -15.93 -7.00
C GLY A 22 4.65 -16.04 -5.93
N GLU A 23 5.03 -16.11 -4.65
CA GLU A 23 4.08 -16.12 -3.54
C GLU A 23 3.77 -14.66 -3.13
N PRO A 24 2.55 -14.37 -2.65
CA PRO A 24 2.21 -13.05 -2.13
C PRO A 24 3.25 -12.62 -1.09
N ARG A 25 3.83 -11.43 -1.27
CA ARG A 25 4.82 -10.91 -0.33
C ARG A 25 4.16 -10.48 0.98
N PHE A 26 2.90 -10.06 0.90
CA PHE A 26 2.10 -9.62 2.03
C PHE A 26 0.74 -10.31 1.99
N ASP A 27 0.26 -10.71 3.16
CA ASP A 27 -1.13 -11.13 3.35
C ASP A 27 -2.05 -9.91 3.50
N GLU A 28 -3.35 -10.09 3.28
CA GLU A 28 -4.35 -9.00 3.39
C GLU A 28 -4.28 -8.28 4.74
N SER A 29 -4.13 -9.03 5.83
CA SER A 29 -4.03 -8.48 7.18
C SER A 29 -2.80 -7.58 7.34
N PHE A 30 -1.64 -8.04 6.87
CA PHE A 30 -0.39 -7.29 7.01
C PHE A 30 -0.36 -6.06 6.11
N ALA A 31 -0.87 -6.20 4.88
CA ALA A 31 -1.00 -5.07 3.96
C ALA A 31 -1.97 -4.01 4.50
N LYS A 32 -3.06 -4.41 5.17
CA LYS A 32 -3.94 -3.49 5.91
C LYS A 32 -3.23 -2.82 7.07
N GLU A 33 -2.46 -3.56 7.88
CA GLU A 33 -1.70 -2.97 8.98
C GLU A 33 -0.68 -1.93 8.50
N LEU A 34 0.05 -2.20 7.41
CA LEU A 34 0.94 -1.20 6.78
C LEU A 34 0.18 0.03 6.33
N LEU A 35 -1.00 -0.17 5.74
CA LEU A 35 -1.86 0.92 5.29
C LEU A 35 -2.47 1.73 6.44
N ASP A 36 -2.64 1.10 7.60
CA ASP A 36 -3.16 1.74 8.82
C ASP A 36 -2.10 2.56 9.56
N GLN A 37 -0.82 2.43 9.18
CA GLN A 37 0.23 3.33 9.65
C GLN A 37 0.13 4.72 9.01
N LEU A 38 -0.48 4.82 7.82
CA LEU A 38 -0.71 6.08 7.13
C LEU A 38 -2.00 6.72 7.63
N SER A 39 -1.92 7.98 8.02
CA SER A 39 -3.08 8.78 8.40
C SER A 39 -3.85 9.25 7.17
N ASP A 40 -5.14 9.57 7.35
CA ASP A 40 -5.97 10.09 6.26
C ASP A 40 -5.39 11.37 5.62
N GLU A 41 -4.75 12.25 6.41
CA GLU A 41 -4.05 13.44 5.90
C GLU A 41 -2.86 13.07 4.99
N GLU A 42 -2.04 12.07 5.37
CA GLU A 42 -0.92 11.62 4.55
C GLU A 42 -1.38 10.95 3.26
N LEU A 43 -2.49 10.23 3.32
CA LEU A 43 -3.12 9.64 2.14
C LEU A 43 -3.70 10.72 1.23
N GLU A 44 -4.30 11.78 1.79
CA GLU A 44 -4.83 12.90 1.01
C GLU A 44 -3.73 13.65 0.26
N ASP A 45 -2.62 13.96 0.93
CA ASP A 45 -1.43 14.50 0.27
C ASP A 45 -0.85 13.50 -0.74
N GLY A 46 -0.83 12.21 -0.38
CA GLY A 46 -0.44 11.12 -1.27
C GLY A 46 -1.21 11.13 -2.59
N ILE A 47 -2.53 11.36 -2.57
CA ILE A 47 -3.37 11.42 -3.78
C ILE A 47 -2.93 12.56 -4.72
N LEU A 48 -2.43 13.66 -4.18
CA LEU A 48 -2.04 14.85 -4.95
C LEU A 48 -0.64 14.72 -5.55
N PHE A 49 0.26 13.98 -4.89
CA PHE A 49 1.68 13.92 -5.26
C PHE A 49 2.17 12.53 -5.71
N ASN A 50 1.47 11.46 -5.38
CA ASN A 50 1.90 10.07 -5.58
C ASN A 50 0.80 9.19 -6.20
N THR A 51 1.20 8.18 -6.96
CA THR A 51 0.28 7.14 -7.40
C THR A 51 0.09 6.09 -6.30
N PRO A 52 -1.05 5.36 -6.26
CA PRO A 52 -1.23 4.30 -5.26
C PRO A 52 -0.21 3.17 -5.42
N GLU A 53 0.34 2.97 -6.62
CA GLU A 53 1.42 2.02 -6.89
C GLU A 53 2.75 2.46 -6.27
N ASP A 54 3.12 3.74 -6.39
CA ASP A 54 4.35 4.29 -5.77
C ASP A 54 4.29 4.20 -4.25
N VAL A 55 3.14 4.50 -3.66
CA VAL A 55 2.94 4.36 -2.20
C VAL A 55 2.99 2.90 -1.78
N ALA A 56 2.37 2.00 -2.53
CA ALA A 56 2.47 0.56 -2.28
C ALA A 56 3.90 0.02 -2.41
N GLU A 57 4.69 0.57 -3.33
CA GLU A 57 6.11 0.26 -3.45
C GLU A 57 6.90 0.72 -2.24
N THR A 58 6.71 1.97 -1.84
CA THR A 58 7.35 2.55 -0.65
C THR A 58 6.99 1.76 0.62
N LEU A 59 5.70 1.47 0.82
CA LEU A 59 5.22 0.63 1.93
C LEU A 59 5.79 -0.79 1.88
N SER A 60 5.92 -1.37 0.69
CA SER A 60 6.52 -2.69 0.50
C SER A 60 8.02 -2.72 0.82
N GLU A 61 8.72 -1.60 0.67
CA GLU A 61 10.12 -1.46 1.09
C GLU A 61 10.26 -1.27 2.60
N ILE A 62 9.33 -0.54 3.22
CA ILE A 62 9.30 -0.34 4.68
C ILE A 62 8.91 -1.64 5.41
N GLY A 63 7.98 -2.42 4.85
CA GLY A 63 7.46 -3.65 5.43
C GLY A 63 8.42 -4.86 5.41
N THR A 64 9.71 -4.70 5.10
CA THR A 64 10.71 -5.76 5.26
C THR A 64 11.23 -5.83 6.69
N LEU A 65 10.56 -6.60 7.54
CA LEU A 65 11.10 -7.11 8.80
C LEU A 65 11.06 -8.64 8.80
#